data_AF-A0A2W1HD85-F1
#
_entry.id   AF-A0A2W1HD85-F1
#
_cell.length_a   1.000
_cell.length_b   1.000
_cell.length_c   1.000
_cell.angle_alpha   90.00
_cell.angle_beta   90.00
_cell.angle_gamma   90.00
#
_symmetry.space_group_name_H-M   'P 1'
#
loop_
_entity.id
_entity.type
_entity.pdbx_description
1 polymer ?
#
loop_
_entity_poly.entity_id
_entity_poly.type
_entity_poly.pdbx_seq_one_letter_code
_entity_poly.pdbx_strand_id
1 'polypeptide(L)'
;MAQKVMGALEVYFSRSLGFTLIALGILTVLLTGSVPLSSRLSEGATTSAEDPKAPYALPTLTITAMFHAIYAFYGYAMWTKTGVMSFSLGTLGSGFLAMVALWCILFASSNGRISRKTGADKRTSGFPFKNAEADKRKGK
;
A
#
# COMPACT_ATOMS: atom_id res chain seq x y z
N MET A 1 28.19 33.83 -16.30
CA MET A 1 28.13 32.51 -15.63
C MET A 1 27.02 31.69 -16.26
N ALA A 2 27.34 30.67 -17.04
CA ALA A 2 26.34 29.75 -17.55
C ALA A 2 25.94 28.80 -16.41
N GLN A 3 24.72 28.94 -15.90
CA GLN A 3 24.16 27.99 -14.95
C GLN A 3 24.07 26.64 -15.66
N LYS A 4 24.84 25.65 -15.20
CA LYS A 4 24.75 24.26 -15.67
C LYS A 4 23.33 23.77 -15.36
N VAL A 5 22.46 23.77 -16.36
CA VAL A 5 21.13 23.17 -16.24
C VAL A 5 21.36 21.68 -16.03
N MET A 6 21.06 21.19 -14.83
CA MET A 6 21.14 19.77 -14.49
C MET A 6 20.32 18.97 -15.51
N GLY A 7 20.89 17.91 -16.05
CA GLY A 7 20.21 17.08 -17.05
C GLY A 7 18.91 16.51 -16.49
N ALA A 8 17.86 16.45 -17.32
CA ALA A 8 16.55 15.95 -16.91
C ALA A 8 16.61 14.54 -16.28
N LEU A 9 17.56 13.72 -16.73
CA LEU A 9 17.80 12.38 -16.20
C LEU A 9 18.40 12.40 -14.79
N GLU A 10 19.34 13.30 -14.51
CA GLU A 10 19.98 13.46 -13.19
C GLU A 10 18.95 13.91 -12.15
N VAL A 11 18.07 14.86 -12.53
CA VAL A 11 16.96 15.32 -11.70
C VAL A 11 15.97 14.18 -11.43
N TYR A 12 15.63 13.40 -12.45
CA TYR A 12 14.73 12.27 -12.33
C TYR A 12 15.29 11.20 -11.38
N PHE A 13 16.55 10.78 -11.56
CA PHE A 13 17.18 9.78 -10.70
C PHE A 13 17.33 10.28 -9.26
N SER A 14 17.72 11.54 -9.07
CA SER A 14 17.87 12.12 -7.72
C SER A 14 16.55 12.15 -6.95
N ARG A 15 15.44 12.51 -7.61
CA ARG A 15 14.10 12.50 -6.99
C ARG A 15 13.59 11.09 -6.73
N SER A 16 13.78 10.18 -7.69
CA SER A 16 13.44 8.77 -7.57
C SER A 16 14.18 8.11 -6.40
N LEU A 17 15.48 8.41 -6.26
CA LEU A 17 16.30 7.97 -5.15
C LEU A 17 15.78 8.53 -3.83
N GLY A 18 15.43 9.82 -3.77
CA GLY A 18 14.82 10.44 -2.60
C GLY A 18 13.55 9.72 -2.13
N PHE A 19 12.62 9.41 -3.04
CA PHE A 19 11.42 8.64 -2.71
C PHE A 19 11.76 7.25 -2.15
N THR A 20 12.75 6.59 -2.74
CA THR A 20 13.19 5.25 -2.32
C THR A 20 13.81 5.29 -0.93
N LEU A 21 14.68 6.26 -0.64
CA LEU A 21 15.32 6.41 0.66
C LEU A 21 14.31 6.73 1.77
N ILE A 22 13.31 7.57 1.49
CA ILE A 22 12.22 7.86 2.44
C ILE A 22 11.45 6.56 2.74
N ALA A 23 11.04 5.82 1.70
CA ALA A 23 10.32 4.56 1.89
C ALA A 23 11.15 3.54 2.68
N LEU A 24 12.43 3.37 2.34
CA LEU A 24 13.35 2.48 3.05
C LEU A 24 13.57 2.90 4.50
N GLY A 25 13.70 4.20 4.79
CA GLY A 25 13.82 4.71 6.15
C GLY A 25 12.60 4.39 7.00
N ILE A 26 11.39 4.62 6.46
CA ILE A 26 10.14 4.30 7.15
C ILE A 26 10.02 2.79 7.37
N LEU A 27 10.29 1.97 6.34
CA LEU A 27 10.25 0.51 6.46
C LEU A 27 11.24 0.00 7.49
N THR A 28 12.46 0.54 7.53
CA THR A 28 13.48 0.17 8.53
C THR A 28 12.95 0.39 9.94
N VAL A 29 12.44 1.59 10.24
CA VAL A 29 11.90 1.94 11.57
C VAL A 29 10.70 1.06 11.97
N LEU A 30 9.86 0.67 11.01
CA LEU A 30 8.72 -0.22 11.28
C LEU A 30 9.16 -1.67 11.52
N LEU A 31 10.04 -2.19 10.66
CA LEU A 31 10.49 -3.57 10.70
C LEU A 31 11.43 -3.84 11.88
N THR A 32 12.12 -2.81 12.40
CA THR A 32 12.90 -2.91 13.65
C THR A 32 12.04 -2.95 14.91
N GLY A 33 10.73 -2.74 14.79
CA GLY A 33 9.80 -2.73 15.91
C GLY A 33 9.90 -1.50 16.81
N SER A 34 10.60 -0.44 16.36
CA SER A 34 10.80 0.80 17.12
C SER A 34 9.53 1.64 17.26
N VAL A 35 8.52 1.39 16.42
CA VAL A 35 7.19 2.03 16.49
C VAL A 35 6.21 1.06 17.15
N PRO A 36 5.66 1.39 18.34
CA PRO A 36 4.62 0.60 18.95
C PRO A 36 3.34 0.72 18.11
N LEU A 37 2.90 -0.39 17.51
CA LEU A 37 1.66 -0.42 16.75
C LEU A 37 0.48 -0.40 17.74
N SER A 38 -0.22 0.73 17.80
CA SER A 38 -1.51 0.79 18.49
C SER A 38 -2.50 -0.18 17.82
N SER A 39 -3.52 -0.64 18.56
CA SER A 39 -4.45 -1.71 18.16
C SER A 39 -5.06 -1.53 16.77
N ARG A 40 -5.17 -0.29 16.25
CA ARG A 40 -5.71 -0.01 14.91
C ARG A 40 -4.78 -0.34 13.73
N LEU A 41 -3.47 -0.39 13.95
CA LEU A 41 -2.48 -0.75 12.91
C LEU A 41 -2.03 -2.22 13.01
N SER A 42 -2.15 -2.82 14.20
CA SER A 42 -1.93 -4.26 14.44
C SER A 42 -3.09 -5.13 13.96
N GLU A 43 -4.29 -4.54 13.83
CA GLU A 43 -5.49 -5.24 13.34
C GLU A 43 -5.48 -5.50 11.82
N GLY A 44 -4.31 -5.43 11.19
CA GLY A 44 -3.97 -6.25 10.02
C GLY A 44 -2.46 -6.50 10.03
N ALA A 45 -1.93 -7.69 9.76
CA ALA A 45 -2.51 -8.86 9.14
C ALA A 45 -2.22 -10.12 9.96
N THR A 46 -3.15 -11.08 9.94
CA THR A 46 -2.79 -12.49 9.78
C THR A 46 -3.76 -13.09 8.76
N THR A 47 -3.36 -14.14 8.03
CA THR A 47 -4.31 -15.05 7.37
C THR A 47 -4.71 -16.23 8.28
N SER A 48 -4.13 -16.33 9.49
CA SER A 48 -4.57 -17.14 10.64
C SER A 48 -3.72 -16.80 11.88
N ALA A 49 -4.32 -16.87 13.08
CA ALA A 49 -3.74 -16.41 14.36
C ALA A 49 -2.55 -17.24 14.90
N GLU A 50 -2.11 -18.27 14.18
CA GLU A 50 -0.96 -19.11 14.53
C GLU A 50 0.34 -18.70 13.81
N ASP A 51 0.29 -17.73 12.88
CA ASP A 51 1.46 -17.30 12.11
C ASP A 51 2.28 -16.21 12.87
N PRO A 52 3.52 -16.49 13.29
CA PRO A 52 4.41 -15.51 13.93
C PRO A 52 4.89 -14.39 12.98
N LYS A 53 4.57 -14.44 11.67
CA LYS A 53 4.65 -13.27 10.77
C LYS A 53 3.31 -12.52 10.78
N ALA A 54 3.21 -11.24 11.01
CA ALA A 54 4.14 -10.23 11.48
C ALA A 54 3.20 -9.02 11.71
N PRO A 55 3.09 -8.44 12.91
CA PRO A 55 2.22 -7.28 13.15
C PRO A 55 2.53 -6.09 12.21
N TYR A 56 3.67 -6.13 11.50
CA TYR A 56 4.13 -5.13 10.53
C TYR A 56 3.77 -5.43 9.06
N ALA A 57 3.09 -6.53 8.74
CA ALA A 57 2.79 -6.92 7.35
C ALA A 57 1.89 -5.90 6.64
N LEU A 58 0.78 -5.48 7.24
CA LEU A 58 -0.11 -4.47 6.66
C LEU A 58 0.53 -3.07 6.61
N PRO A 59 1.19 -2.57 7.68
CA PRO A 59 1.94 -1.32 7.60
C PRO A 59 3.00 -1.32 6.49
N THR A 60 3.78 -2.40 6.38
CA THR A 60 4.80 -2.58 5.33
C THR A 60 4.18 -2.52 3.95
N LEU A 61 3.13 -3.32 3.72
CA LEU A 61 2.43 -3.36 2.44
C LEU A 61 1.82 -2.01 2.06
N THR A 62 1.28 -1.27 3.04
CA THR A 62 0.68 0.05 2.84
C THR A 62 1.74 1.07 2.40
N ILE A 63 2.90 1.09 3.05
CA ILE A 63 3.98 2.02 2.68
C ILE A 63 4.57 1.67 1.32
N THR A 64 4.77 0.38 1.04
CA THR A 64 5.19 -0.08 -0.29
C THR A 64 4.18 0.31 -1.36
N ALA A 65 2.88 0.21 -1.09
CA ALA A 65 1.83 0.65 -2.01
C ALA A 65 1.91 2.16 -2.28
N MET A 66 2.06 2.98 -1.23
CA MET A 66 2.20 4.44 -1.34
C MET A 66 3.44 4.83 -2.15
N PHE A 67 4.58 4.18 -1.88
CA PHE A 67 5.82 4.40 -2.64
C PHE A 67 5.60 4.17 -4.14
N HIS A 68 5.04 3.02 -4.50
CA HIS A 68 4.79 2.69 -5.90
C HIS A 68 3.75 3.61 -6.55
N ALA A 69 2.73 4.06 -5.81
CA ALA A 69 1.77 5.04 -6.32
C ALA A 69 2.42 6.41 -6.61
N ILE A 70 3.24 6.92 -5.68
CA ILE A 70 3.98 8.18 -5.87
C ILE A 70 4.97 8.06 -7.03
N TYR A 71 5.70 6.94 -7.10
CA TYR A 71 6.67 6.69 -8.16
C TYR A 71 6.00 6.61 -9.53
N ALA A 72 4.88 5.88 -9.64
CA ALA A 72 4.11 5.78 -10.87
C ALA A 72 3.55 7.15 -11.30
N PHE A 73 3.01 7.93 -10.36
CA PHE A 73 2.52 9.28 -10.65
C PHE A 73 3.64 10.20 -11.16
N TYR A 74 4.82 10.16 -10.53
CA TYR A 74 5.96 10.95 -10.96
C TYR A 74 6.50 10.51 -12.33
N GLY A 75 6.60 9.18 -12.57
CA GLY A 75 6.95 8.61 -13.86
C GLY A 75 5.99 9.05 -14.97
N TYR A 76 4.69 9.06 -14.68
CA TYR A 76 3.67 9.51 -15.63
C TYR A 76 3.81 11.00 -15.98
N ALA A 77 4.05 11.84 -14.97
CA ALA A 77 4.31 13.26 -15.19
C ALA A 77 5.57 13.50 -16.03
N MET A 78 6.60 12.68 -15.89
CA MET A 78 7.82 12.76 -16.72
C MET A 78 7.60 12.24 -18.14
N TRP A 79 6.86 11.14 -18.29
CA TRP A 79 6.52 10.59 -19.60
C TRP A 79 5.72 11.60 -20.44
N THR A 80 4.68 12.19 -19.86
CA THR A 80 3.83 13.19 -20.54
C THR A 80 4.57 14.49 -20.87
N LYS A 81 5.61 14.85 -20.10
CA LYS A 81 6.45 16.03 -20.39
C LYS A 81 7.53 15.79 -21.44
N THR A 82 8.11 14.60 -21.49
CA THR A 82 9.33 14.32 -22.30
C THR A 82 9.07 13.43 -23.51
N GLY A 83 7.96 12.70 -23.54
CA GLY A 83 7.66 11.70 -24.57
C GLY A 83 8.51 10.44 -24.51
N VAL A 84 9.45 10.32 -23.56
CA VAL A 84 10.38 9.19 -23.47
C VAL A 84 9.67 7.95 -22.93
N MET A 85 9.65 6.88 -23.73
CA MET A 85 8.96 5.63 -23.41
C MET A 85 9.48 4.93 -22.15
N SER A 86 10.76 5.08 -21.81
CA SER A 86 11.32 4.46 -20.60
C SER A 86 10.60 4.91 -19.32
N PHE A 87 10.10 6.14 -19.26
CA PHE A 87 9.30 6.60 -18.12
C PHE A 87 7.92 5.91 -18.06
N SER A 88 7.33 5.56 -19.21
CA SER A 88 6.06 4.84 -19.26
C SER A 88 6.17 3.42 -18.67
N LEU A 89 7.30 2.74 -18.89
CA LEU A 89 7.55 1.41 -18.34
C LEU A 89 7.67 1.46 -16.82
N GLY A 90 8.36 2.48 -16.29
CA GLY A 90 8.44 2.72 -14.84
C GLY A 90 7.08 3.00 -14.22
N THR A 91 6.25 3.80 -14.91
CA THR A 91 4.85 4.07 -14.51
C THR A 91 4.01 2.81 -14.47
N LEU A 92 4.05 2.00 -15.52
CA LEU A 92 3.26 0.76 -15.61
C LEU A 92 3.69 -0.25 -14.56
N GLY A 93 5.00 -0.47 -14.40
CA GLY A 93 5.54 -1.41 -13.42
C GLY A 93 5.17 -1.02 -11.99
N SER A 94 5.39 0.24 -11.62
CA SER A 94 5.02 0.69 -10.27
C SER A 94 3.51 0.79 -10.07
N GLY A 95 2.76 1.22 -11.08
CA GLY A 95 1.29 1.25 -11.01
C GLY A 95 0.70 -0.14 -10.80
N PHE A 96 1.21 -1.15 -11.50
CA PHE A 96 0.81 -2.55 -11.31
C PHE A 96 1.07 -3.02 -9.87
N LEU A 97 2.27 -2.78 -9.34
CA LEU A 97 2.60 -3.16 -7.96
C LEU A 97 1.74 -2.43 -6.93
N ALA A 98 1.43 -1.16 -7.14
CA ALA A 98 0.52 -0.40 -6.29
C ALA A 98 -0.91 -1.00 -6.31
N MET A 99 -1.41 -1.40 -7.48
CA MET A 99 -2.73 -2.05 -7.60
C MET A 99 -2.75 -3.43 -6.93
N VAL A 100 -1.70 -4.23 -7.08
CA VAL A 100 -1.59 -5.54 -6.40
C VAL A 100 -1.55 -5.35 -4.89
N ALA A 101 -0.77 -4.38 -4.39
CA ALA A 101 -0.71 -4.09 -2.97
C ALA A 101 -2.07 -3.60 -2.44
N LEU A 102 -2.75 -2.71 -3.17
CA LEU A 102 -4.09 -2.27 -2.82
C LEU A 102 -5.09 -3.43 -2.79
N TRP A 103 -5.04 -4.33 -3.79
CA TRP A 103 -5.85 -5.54 -3.81
C TRP A 103 -5.62 -6.39 -2.55
N CYS A 104 -4.36 -6.62 -2.19
CA CYS A 104 -4.01 -7.37 -0.98
C CYS A 104 -4.51 -6.66 0.30
N ILE A 105 -4.40 -5.34 0.39
CA ILE A 105 -4.92 -4.57 1.53
C ILE A 105 -6.44 -4.71 1.67
N LEU A 106 -7.17 -4.64 0.55
CA LEU A 106 -8.63 -4.66 0.54
C LEU A 106 -9.20 -6.07 0.74
N PHE A 107 -8.56 -7.08 0.16
CA PHE A 107 -9.18 -8.40 -0.01
C PHE A 107 -8.38 -9.56 0.59
N ALA A 108 -7.10 -9.40 0.94
CA ALA A 108 -6.30 -10.49 1.50
C ALA A 108 -6.38 -10.59 3.04
N SER A 109 -7.18 -9.75 3.72
CA SER A 109 -7.36 -9.82 5.17
C SER A 109 -8.43 -10.84 5.58
N SER A 110 -8.12 -11.72 6.53
CA SER A 110 -9.02 -12.76 7.05
C SER A 110 -9.68 -12.41 8.38
N ASN A 111 -9.85 -11.12 8.72
CA ASN A 111 -10.43 -10.65 10.00
C ASN A 111 -11.93 -10.92 10.17
N GLY A 112 -12.37 -12.12 9.80
CA GLY A 112 -13.69 -12.60 10.09
C GLY A 112 -13.80 -13.17 11.48
N ARG A 113 -14.22 -12.32 12.41
CA ARG A 113 -14.58 -12.74 13.75
C ARG A 113 -16.00 -13.27 13.75
N ILE A 114 -16.19 -14.58 13.90
CA ILE A 114 -17.51 -15.15 14.19
C ILE A 114 -17.92 -14.68 15.60
N SER A 115 -19.10 -14.07 15.67
CA SER A 115 -19.64 -13.57 16.93
C SER A 115 -19.96 -14.72 17.87
N ARG A 116 -19.25 -14.83 19.01
CA ARG A 116 -19.56 -15.84 20.04
C ARG A 116 -20.97 -15.71 20.63
N LYS A 117 -21.56 -14.51 20.63
CA LYS A 117 -22.91 -14.27 21.17
C LYS A 117 -24.04 -14.63 20.19
N THR A 118 -23.80 -14.50 18.89
CA THR A 118 -24.87 -14.58 17.88
C THR A 118 -24.61 -15.63 16.80
N GLY A 119 -23.45 -16.29 16.80
CA GLY A 119 -23.02 -17.22 15.74
C GLY A 119 -22.81 -16.56 14.37
N ALA A 120 -23.17 -15.28 14.23
CA ALA A 120 -23.11 -14.56 12.98
C ALA A 120 -21.66 -14.26 12.61
N ASP A 121 -21.33 -14.55 11.35
CA ASP A 121 -20.10 -14.12 10.75
C ASP A 121 -20.09 -12.58 10.65
N LYS A 122 -19.12 -11.93 11.33
CA LYS A 122 -18.96 -10.47 11.27
C LYS A 122 -18.18 -9.99 10.04
N ARG A 123 -17.85 -10.88 9.08
CA ARG A 123 -17.30 -10.54 7.75
C ARG A 123 -18.25 -9.71 6.86
N THR A 124 -19.30 -9.13 7.41
CA THR A 124 -20.27 -8.29 6.72
C THR A 124 -19.78 -6.85 6.52
N SER A 125 -18.52 -6.63 6.11
CA SER A 125 -18.08 -5.28 5.77
C SER A 125 -18.64 -4.90 4.39
N GLY A 126 -19.25 -3.72 4.32
CA GLY A 126 -19.75 -3.12 3.07
C GLY A 126 -18.70 -2.26 2.38
N PHE A 127 -17.41 -2.53 2.61
CA PHE A 127 -16.30 -1.76 2.08
C PHE A 127 -15.45 -2.65 1.15
N PRO A 128 -15.05 -2.18 -0.04
CA PRO A 128 -15.40 -0.87 -0.63
C PRO A 128 -16.82 -0.84 -1.24
N PHE A 129 -17.51 -1.98 -1.35
CA PHE A 129 -18.85 -2.07 -1.94
C PHE A 129 -19.89 -2.56 -0.93
N LYS A 130 -21.08 -1.95 -0.97
CA LYS A 130 -22.20 -2.31 -0.09
C LYS A 130 -22.55 -3.80 -0.26
N ASN A 131 -22.59 -4.52 0.85
CA ASN A 131 -22.99 -5.92 0.89
C ASN A 131 -24.50 -6.03 1.18
N ALA A 132 -25.31 -6.02 0.13
CA ALA A 132 -26.78 -6.09 0.23
C ALA A 132 -27.27 -7.38 0.92
N GLU A 133 -26.54 -8.49 0.79
CA GLU A 133 -26.89 -9.77 1.44
C GLU A 133 -26.63 -9.78 2.94
N ALA A 134 -25.56 -9.10 3.38
CA ALA A 134 -25.28 -8.91 4.79
C ALA A 134 -26.33 -8.02 5.48
N ASP A 135 -26.77 -6.95 4.80
CA ASP A 135 -27.73 -6.00 5.37
C ASP A 135 -29.11 -6.64 5.59
N LYS A 136 -29.54 -7.57 4.72
CA LYS A 136 -30.77 -8.37 4.89
C LYS A 136 -30.78 -9.18 6.20
N ARG A 137 -29.61 -9.54 6.73
CA ARG A 137 -29.45 -10.35 7.95
C ARG A 137 -29.43 -9.52 9.24
N LYS A 138 -29.33 -8.18 9.15
CA LYS A 138 -29.34 -7.26 10.31
C LYS A 138 -30.73 -6.72 10.67
N GLY A 139 -31.69 -6.86 9.76
CA GLY A 139 -33.07 -6.37 9.92
C GLY A 139 -34.07 -7.40 10.47
N LYS A 140 -33.60 -8.56 10.93
CA LYS A 140 -34.36 -9.59 11.65
C LYS A 140 -33.75 -9.75 13.05
#